data_AF-A0A8J6HK10-F1
#
_entry.id   AF-A0A8J6HK10-F1
#
_cell.length_a   1.000
_cell.length_b   1.000
_cell.length_c   1.000
_cell.angle_alpha   90.00
_cell.angle_beta   90.00
_cell.angle_gamma   90.00
#
_symmetry.space_group_name_H-M   'P 1'
#
loop_
_entity.id
_entity.type
_entity.pdbx_description
1 polymer ?
#
loop_
_entity_poly.entity_id
_entity_poly.type
_entity_poly.pdbx_seq_one_letter_code
_entity_poly.pdbx_strand_id
1 'polypeptide(L)'
;MEQYLHYIGGGAGALALTGVAAASAFYLASRPSSQKPLFPLDEQCLVEPGPELIRVSRFYKEAKEGKFVSYVFPDTKTLYESFRRGAKESNNGPCLGWRESYNKPYQWLNYNEALLRAKNFGSGMVAQGLAPGTTFIGIYSQNCPEWILTEQAAYCYSMVLVPLYDTLGPDACAFIIKQGKTQYLFLLGKI
;
A
#
# COMPACT_ATOMS: atom_id res chain seq x y z
N MET A 1 -18.99 -49.88 18.23
CA MET A 1 -17.74 -49.55 17.52
C MET A 1 -17.75 -49.99 16.05
N GLU A 2 -18.71 -50.83 15.60
CA GLU A 2 -18.72 -51.39 14.23
C GLU A 2 -19.45 -50.55 13.17
N GLN A 3 -20.25 -49.56 13.58
CA GLN A 3 -21.14 -48.83 12.67
C GLN A 3 -20.44 -47.78 11.77
N TYR A 4 -19.16 -47.49 12.02
CA TYR A 4 -18.34 -46.58 11.21
C TYR A 4 -17.48 -47.30 10.17
N LEU A 5 -17.35 -48.64 10.25
CA LEU A 5 -16.52 -49.41 9.32
C LEU A 5 -17.10 -49.43 7.89
N HIS A 6 -18.41 -49.27 7.71
CA HIS A 6 -19.05 -49.23 6.38
C HIS A 6 -18.78 -47.90 5.61
N TYR A 7 -18.31 -46.85 6.30
CA TYR A 7 -17.81 -45.63 5.64
C TYR A 7 -16.36 -45.76 5.18
N ILE A 8 -15.62 -46.74 5.71
CA ILE A 8 -14.18 -46.94 5.47
C ILE A 8 -13.94 -48.16 4.56
N GLY A 9 -14.81 -49.17 4.60
CA GLY A 9 -14.76 -50.36 3.75
C GLY A 9 -16.03 -50.50 2.89
N GLY A 10 -15.86 -50.53 1.57
CA GLY A 10 -16.94 -50.70 0.59
C GLY A 10 -16.98 -49.59 -0.48
N GLY A 11 -17.93 -49.67 -1.41
CA GLY A 11 -18.03 -48.75 -2.56
C GLY A 11 -18.15 -47.27 -2.19
N ALA A 12 -18.82 -46.94 -1.07
CA ALA A 12 -18.92 -45.56 -0.58
C ALA A 12 -17.57 -45.01 -0.07
N GLY A 13 -16.78 -45.85 0.62
CA GLY A 13 -15.43 -45.50 1.06
C GLY A 13 -14.46 -45.34 -0.13
N ALA A 14 -14.58 -46.21 -1.13
CA ALA A 14 -13.82 -46.08 -2.38
C ALA A 14 -14.14 -44.77 -3.12
N LEU A 15 -15.42 -44.41 -3.25
CA LEU A 15 -15.83 -43.14 -3.86
C LEU A 15 -15.32 -41.92 -3.08
N ALA A 16 -15.41 -41.93 -1.75
CA ALA A 16 -14.88 -40.85 -0.92
C ALA A 16 -13.36 -40.69 -1.07
N LEU A 17 -12.60 -41.79 -1.05
CA LEU A 17 -11.15 -41.77 -1.27
C LEU A 17 -10.78 -41.26 -2.67
N THR A 18 -11.51 -41.70 -3.71
CA THR A 18 -11.29 -41.19 -5.08
C THR A 18 -11.62 -39.72 -5.22
N GLY A 19 -12.68 -39.24 -4.56
CA GLY A 19 -13.05 -37.82 -4.53
C GLY A 19 -11.99 -36.95 -3.87
N VAL A 20 -11.47 -37.38 -2.70
CA VAL A 20 -10.38 -36.69 -2.01
C VAL A 20 -9.09 -36.70 -2.83
N ALA A 21 -8.74 -37.83 -3.45
CA ALA A 21 -7.57 -37.95 -4.31
C ALA A 21 -7.68 -37.05 -5.55
N ALA A 22 -8.83 -37.04 -6.22
CA ALA A 22 -9.08 -36.19 -7.38
C ALA A 22 -9.05 -34.69 -7.01
N ALA A 23 -9.69 -34.30 -5.90
CA ALA A 23 -9.65 -32.93 -5.39
C ALA A 23 -8.24 -32.49 -5.01
N SER A 24 -7.46 -33.38 -4.39
CA SER A 24 -6.05 -33.12 -4.02
C SER A 24 -5.17 -32.99 -5.26
N ALA A 25 -5.32 -33.88 -6.25
CA ALA A 25 -4.60 -33.81 -7.51
C ALA A 25 -4.95 -32.54 -8.29
N PHE A 26 -6.23 -32.18 -8.36
CA PHE A 26 -6.69 -30.94 -8.98
C PHE A 26 -6.13 -29.71 -8.26
N TYR A 27 -6.15 -29.69 -6.93
CA TYR A 27 -5.55 -28.59 -6.15
C TYR A 27 -4.03 -28.52 -6.37
N LEU A 28 -3.31 -29.64 -6.35
CA LEU A 28 -1.86 -29.64 -6.59
C LEU A 28 -1.49 -29.20 -8.02
N ALA A 29 -2.34 -29.49 -9.01
CA ALA A 29 -2.16 -29.08 -10.40
C ALA A 29 -2.55 -27.63 -10.68
N SER A 30 -3.55 -27.10 -9.97
CA SER A 30 -4.08 -25.74 -10.16
C SER A 30 -3.56 -24.71 -9.15
N ARG A 31 -2.92 -25.15 -8.06
CA ARG A 31 -2.37 -24.23 -7.06
C ARG A 31 -1.31 -23.35 -7.70
N PRO A 32 -1.22 -22.07 -7.30
CA PRO A 32 -0.11 -21.23 -7.69
C PRO A 32 1.22 -21.88 -7.29
N SER A 33 2.16 -21.94 -8.23
CA SER A 33 3.53 -22.32 -7.91
C SER A 33 4.11 -21.32 -6.92
N SER A 34 4.72 -21.82 -5.84
CA SER A 34 5.47 -20.96 -4.92
C SER A 34 6.50 -20.17 -5.71
N GLN A 35 6.43 -18.84 -5.63
CA GLN A 35 7.45 -17.99 -6.21
C GLN A 35 8.75 -18.27 -5.47
N LYS A 36 9.80 -18.59 -6.22
CA LYS A 36 11.14 -18.71 -5.65
C LYS A 36 11.71 -17.29 -5.56
N PRO A 37 12.27 -16.90 -4.40
CA PRO A 37 12.98 -15.63 -4.29
C PRO A 37 14.07 -15.55 -5.37
N LEU A 38 14.25 -14.36 -5.96
CA LEU A 38 15.30 -14.12 -6.97
C LEU A 38 16.71 -14.31 -6.39
N PHE A 39 16.85 -14.21 -5.06
CA PHE A 39 18.09 -14.39 -4.31
C PHE A 39 17.84 -15.19 -3.02
N PRO A 40 18.84 -15.92 -2.50
CA PRO A 40 18.76 -16.56 -1.18
C PRO A 40 18.36 -15.55 -0.08
N LEU A 41 17.53 -15.99 0.87
CA LEU A 41 16.96 -15.10 1.91
C LEU A 41 18.01 -14.61 2.91
N ASP A 42 19.06 -15.39 3.12
CA ASP A 42 20.24 -15.09 3.93
C ASP A 42 21.24 -14.16 3.22
N GLU A 43 21.01 -13.87 1.94
CA GLU A 43 21.91 -13.05 1.14
C GLU A 43 21.11 -12.04 0.28
N GLN A 44 20.16 -11.30 0.82
CA GLN A 44 19.33 -10.39 0.02
C GLN A 44 20.04 -9.08 -0.40
N CYS A 45 21.23 -8.82 0.14
CA CYS A 45 22.06 -7.66 -0.16
C CYS A 45 23.52 -8.07 -0.33
N LEU A 46 24.28 -7.22 -1.01
CA LEU A 46 25.74 -7.34 -1.06
C LEU A 46 26.33 -6.40 -0.01
N VAL A 47 27.39 -6.83 0.65
CA VAL A 47 28.15 -5.96 1.56
C VAL A 47 29.27 -5.33 0.74
N GLU A 48 29.29 -3.99 0.70
CA GLU A 48 30.38 -3.27 0.07
C GLU A 48 31.63 -3.37 0.94
N PRO A 49 32.80 -3.67 0.35
CA PRO A 49 34.06 -3.74 1.09
C PRO A 49 34.38 -2.41 1.78
N GLY A 50 34.52 -2.41 3.10
CA GLY A 50 34.88 -1.22 3.87
C GLY A 50 34.53 -1.33 5.36
N PRO A 51 34.98 -0.39 6.19
CA PRO A 51 34.71 -0.40 7.64
C PRO A 51 33.23 -0.09 7.96
N GLU A 52 32.47 0.45 7.01
CA GLU A 52 31.14 1.03 7.24
C GLU A 52 29.96 0.04 7.11
N LEU A 53 30.23 -1.25 6.81
CA LEU A 53 29.21 -2.30 6.67
C LEU A 53 28.02 -1.92 5.75
N ILE A 54 28.31 -1.18 4.69
CA ILE A 54 27.30 -0.70 3.74
C ILE A 54 26.71 -1.90 3.00
N ARG A 55 25.37 -1.96 2.94
CA ARG A 55 24.62 -2.98 2.21
C ARG A 55 23.98 -2.39 0.97
N VAL A 56 24.22 -3.00 -0.19
CA VAL A 56 23.64 -2.59 -1.47
C VAL A 56 22.66 -3.62 -2.01
N SER A 57 21.64 -3.14 -2.72
CA SER A 57 20.59 -3.97 -3.32
C SER A 57 21.17 -4.87 -4.42
N ARG A 58 20.84 -6.17 -4.42
CA ARG A 58 21.16 -7.04 -5.56
C ARG A 58 20.35 -6.75 -6.82
N PHE A 59 19.24 -6.02 -6.69
CA PHE A 59 18.37 -5.71 -7.82
C PHE A 59 18.94 -4.63 -8.74
N TYR A 60 19.93 -3.86 -8.28
CA TYR A 60 20.56 -2.79 -9.05
C TYR A 60 22.06 -3.08 -9.18
N LYS A 61 22.49 -3.55 -10.36
CA LYS A 61 23.87 -4.04 -10.57
C LYS A 61 24.90 -2.93 -10.39
N GLU A 62 24.52 -1.72 -10.80
CA GLU A 62 25.33 -0.52 -10.72
C GLU A 62 25.47 0.01 -9.29
N ALA A 63 24.72 -0.53 -8.31
CA ALA A 63 24.85 -0.16 -6.90
C ALA A 63 26.26 -0.38 -6.35
N LYS A 64 26.99 -1.37 -6.88
CA LYS A 64 28.40 -1.65 -6.53
C LYS A 64 29.35 -0.53 -6.94
N GLU A 65 28.96 0.31 -7.90
CA GLU A 65 29.74 1.46 -8.35
C GLU A 65 29.31 2.74 -7.62
N GLY A 66 28.53 2.63 -6.53
CA GLY A 66 27.98 3.77 -5.81
C GLY A 66 26.90 4.54 -6.59
N LYS A 67 26.34 3.94 -7.64
CA LYS A 67 25.20 4.52 -8.37
C LYS A 67 23.90 4.13 -7.67
N PHE A 68 22.93 5.03 -7.65
CA PHE A 68 21.63 4.78 -7.03
C PHE A 68 20.48 5.10 -7.98
N VAL A 69 19.39 4.34 -7.87
CA VAL A 69 18.16 4.59 -8.61
C VAL A 69 17.53 5.87 -8.09
N SER A 70 17.60 6.94 -8.87
CA SER A 70 16.99 8.24 -8.51
C SER A 70 15.50 8.32 -8.87
N TYR A 71 15.08 7.58 -9.88
CA TYR A 71 13.69 7.45 -10.31
C TYR A 71 13.51 6.14 -11.08
N VAL A 72 12.31 5.57 -11.01
CA VAL A 72 11.96 4.34 -11.75
C VAL A 72 11.61 4.65 -13.20
N PHE A 73 10.90 5.76 -13.43
CA PHE A 73 10.50 6.22 -14.75
C PHE A 73 11.02 7.64 -15.01
N PRO A 74 11.57 7.95 -16.20
CA PRO A 74 12.11 9.29 -16.50
C PRO A 74 11.10 10.43 -16.38
N ASP A 75 9.81 10.13 -16.56
CA ASP A 75 8.68 11.07 -16.48
C ASP A 75 8.03 11.12 -15.08
N THR A 76 8.60 10.43 -14.09
CA THR A 76 8.07 10.36 -12.72
C THR A 76 9.18 10.55 -11.71
N LYS A 77 9.38 11.80 -11.30
CA LYS A 77 10.41 12.22 -10.35
C LYS A 77 9.82 12.70 -9.02
N THR A 78 8.51 12.90 -8.97
CA THR A 78 7.78 13.37 -7.79
C THR A 78 6.59 12.47 -7.47
N LEU A 79 6.14 12.50 -6.21
CA LEU A 79 4.90 11.83 -5.80
C LEU A 79 3.68 12.37 -6.56
N TYR A 80 3.68 13.67 -6.88
CA TYR A 80 2.68 14.32 -7.71
C TYR A 80 2.58 13.71 -9.12
N GLU A 81 3.73 13.45 -9.76
CA GLU A 81 3.80 12.81 -11.08
C GLU A 81 3.41 11.33 -11.00
N SER A 82 3.79 10.64 -9.92
CA SER A 82 3.52 9.20 -9.75
C SER A 82 2.02 8.88 -9.83
N PHE A 83 1.18 9.66 -9.14
CA PHE A 83 -0.26 9.43 -9.16
C PHE A 83 -0.89 9.71 -10.54
N ARG A 84 -0.38 10.72 -11.26
CA ARG A 84 -0.82 11.06 -12.63
C ARG A 84 -0.38 10.03 -13.65
N ARG A 85 0.81 9.46 -13.49
CA ARG A 85 1.26 8.30 -14.26
C ARG A 85 0.32 7.13 -14.03
N GLY A 86 -0.07 6.84 -12.79
CA GLY A 86 -1.09 5.83 -12.48
C GLY A 86 -2.40 6.03 -13.24
N ALA A 87 -2.89 7.29 -13.34
CA ALA A 87 -4.07 7.62 -14.12
C ALA A 87 -3.92 7.31 -15.62
N LYS A 88 -2.75 7.65 -16.20
CA LYS A 88 -2.44 7.39 -17.60
C LYS A 88 -2.31 5.90 -17.89
N GLU A 89 -1.51 5.18 -17.11
CA GLU A 89 -1.22 3.76 -17.32
C GLU A 89 -2.45 2.87 -17.09
N SER A 90 -3.34 3.28 -16.18
CA SER A 90 -4.61 2.57 -15.94
C SER A 90 -5.73 2.94 -16.89
N ASN A 91 -5.52 3.90 -17.81
CA ASN A 91 -6.57 4.50 -18.64
C ASN A 91 -7.77 4.99 -17.79
N ASN A 92 -7.49 5.75 -16.73
CA ASN A 92 -8.46 6.21 -15.75
C ASN A 92 -9.27 5.06 -15.08
N GLY A 93 -8.59 3.97 -14.72
CA GLY A 93 -9.22 2.82 -14.08
C GLY A 93 -9.61 3.07 -12.60
N PRO A 94 -10.15 2.05 -11.92
CA PRO A 94 -10.40 2.09 -10.48
C PRO A 94 -9.14 2.45 -9.68
N CYS A 95 -9.27 3.35 -8.72
CA CYS A 95 -8.16 3.92 -7.95
C CYS A 95 -8.34 3.72 -6.44
N LEU A 96 -9.38 4.31 -5.84
CA LEU A 96 -9.62 4.24 -4.40
C LEU A 96 -10.89 3.43 -4.12
N GLY A 97 -10.71 2.25 -3.53
CA GLY A 97 -11.79 1.33 -3.21
C GLY A 97 -12.19 1.38 -1.74
N TRP A 98 -13.49 1.43 -1.44
CA TRP A 98 -14.01 1.28 -0.09
C TRP A 98 -15.32 0.48 -0.07
N ARG A 99 -15.71 -0.01 1.09
CA ARG A 99 -17.01 -0.66 1.31
C ARG A 99 -17.56 -0.24 2.65
N GLU A 100 -18.88 -0.14 2.73
CA GLU A 100 -19.57 0.25 3.96
C GLU A 100 -19.48 -0.83 5.05
N SER A 101 -19.51 -2.10 4.64
CA SER A 101 -19.38 -3.26 5.52
C SER A 101 -18.77 -4.45 4.78
N TYR A 102 -18.31 -5.46 5.52
CA TYR A 102 -17.67 -6.66 4.97
C TYR A 102 -18.51 -7.38 3.90
N ASN A 103 -19.85 -7.33 4.02
CA ASN A 103 -20.79 -8.05 3.17
C ASN A 103 -21.22 -7.25 1.93
N LYS A 104 -20.76 -6.00 1.77
CA LYS A 104 -21.12 -5.14 0.63
C LYS A 104 -19.98 -5.14 -0.40
N PRO A 105 -20.30 -4.98 -1.70
CA PRO A 105 -19.27 -4.85 -2.73
C PRO A 105 -18.46 -3.57 -2.52
N TYR A 106 -17.24 -3.56 -3.04
CA TYR A 106 -16.43 -2.34 -3.10
C TYR A 106 -17.06 -1.32 -4.05
N GLN A 107 -17.04 -0.07 -3.62
CA GLN A 107 -17.24 1.12 -4.43
C GLN A 107 -15.88 1.72 -4.74
N TRP A 108 -15.77 2.40 -5.87
CA TRP A 108 -14.49 2.88 -6.38
C TRP A 108 -14.59 4.32 -6.87
N LEU A 109 -13.57 5.11 -6.56
CA LEU A 109 -13.24 6.30 -7.33
C LEU A 109 -12.29 5.89 -8.44
N ASN A 110 -12.48 6.43 -9.65
CA ASN A 110 -11.44 6.39 -10.67
C ASN A 110 -10.35 7.44 -10.41
N TYR A 111 -9.24 7.35 -11.13
CA TYR A 111 -8.10 8.25 -10.93
C TYR A 111 -8.43 9.72 -11.16
N ASN A 112 -9.23 10.05 -12.16
CA ASN A 112 -9.59 11.43 -12.49
C ASN A 112 -10.49 12.03 -11.42
N GLU A 113 -11.43 11.26 -10.87
CA GLU A 113 -12.25 11.67 -9.73
C GLU A 113 -11.38 11.94 -8.50
N ALA A 114 -10.44 11.03 -8.20
CA ALA A 114 -9.53 11.20 -7.08
C ALA A 114 -8.63 12.44 -7.25
N LEU A 115 -8.04 12.62 -8.44
CA LEU A 115 -7.21 13.79 -8.79
C LEU A 115 -8.00 15.09 -8.70
N LEU A 116 -9.24 15.11 -9.20
CA LEU A 116 -10.10 16.30 -9.14
C LEU A 116 -10.46 16.65 -7.70
N ARG A 117 -10.85 15.66 -6.89
CA ARG A 117 -11.15 15.86 -5.46
C ARG A 117 -9.94 16.36 -4.68
N ALA A 118 -8.77 15.74 -4.89
CA ALA A 118 -7.52 16.17 -4.27
C ALA A 118 -7.14 17.60 -4.67
N LYS A 119 -7.24 17.94 -5.96
CA LYS A 119 -7.00 19.31 -6.45
C LYS A 119 -7.94 20.31 -5.80
N ASN A 120 -9.25 20.02 -5.74
CA ASN A 120 -10.23 20.92 -5.15
C ASN A 120 -10.00 21.12 -3.66
N PHE A 121 -9.70 20.04 -2.93
CA PHE A 121 -9.41 20.13 -1.50
C PHE A 121 -8.14 20.95 -1.24
N GLY A 122 -7.06 20.70 -1.99
CA GLY A 122 -5.84 21.48 -1.90
C GLY A 122 -6.02 22.95 -2.27
N SER A 123 -6.84 23.26 -3.28
CA SER A 123 -7.19 24.63 -3.63
C SER A 123 -7.92 25.33 -2.48
N GLY A 124 -8.80 24.62 -1.78
CA GLY A 124 -9.48 25.12 -0.59
C GLY A 124 -8.50 25.45 0.54
N MET A 125 -7.52 24.56 0.78
CA MET A 125 -6.45 24.82 1.75
C MET A 125 -5.67 26.10 1.43
N VAL A 126 -5.24 26.28 0.18
CA VAL A 126 -4.54 27.50 -0.25
C VAL A 126 -5.43 28.74 -0.07
N ALA A 127 -6.72 28.65 -0.43
CA ALA A 127 -7.67 29.74 -0.26
C ALA A 127 -7.89 30.13 1.22
N GLN A 128 -7.70 29.20 2.16
CA GLN A 128 -7.72 29.44 3.60
C GLN A 128 -6.39 29.96 4.16
N GLY A 129 -5.39 30.22 3.31
CA GLY A 129 -4.11 30.81 3.70
C GLY A 129 -3.01 29.79 4.00
N LEU A 130 -3.20 28.50 3.71
CA LEU A 130 -2.13 27.52 3.82
C LEU A 130 -1.12 27.74 2.69
N ALA A 131 0.09 28.18 3.05
CA ALA A 131 1.13 28.55 2.10
C ALA A 131 1.82 27.31 1.48
N PRO A 132 1.82 27.17 0.15
CA PRO A 132 2.63 26.17 -0.55
C PRO A 132 4.11 26.21 -0.16
N GLY A 133 4.79 25.06 -0.14
CA GLY A 133 6.23 24.92 0.09
C GLY A 133 6.68 25.00 1.55
N THR A 134 5.86 25.56 2.44
CA THR A 134 6.22 25.77 3.86
C THR A 134 5.22 25.18 4.85
N THR A 135 4.03 24.81 4.39
CA THR A 135 2.98 24.27 5.27
C THR A 135 3.18 22.79 5.55
N PHE A 136 3.12 22.43 6.84
CA PHE A 136 3.05 21.07 7.35
C PHE A 136 1.64 20.81 7.88
N ILE A 137 1.00 19.78 7.33
CA ILE A 137 -0.39 19.42 7.58
C ILE A 137 -0.43 18.07 8.28
N GLY A 138 -1.00 18.05 9.48
CA GLY A 138 -1.29 16.84 10.21
C GLY A 138 -2.51 16.13 9.64
N ILE A 139 -2.46 14.81 9.60
CA ILE A 139 -3.63 13.97 9.38
C ILE A 139 -3.71 12.90 10.46
N TYR A 140 -4.85 12.82 11.12
CA TYR A 140 -5.15 11.79 12.12
C TYR A 140 -6.44 11.09 11.74
N SER A 141 -6.31 9.86 11.25
CA SER A 141 -7.41 9.14 10.62
C SER A 141 -7.11 7.66 10.49
N GLN A 142 -8.17 6.86 10.47
CA GLN A 142 -8.12 5.48 10.00
C GLN A 142 -7.95 5.41 8.48
N ASN A 143 -7.66 4.22 7.94
CA ASN A 143 -7.54 4.02 6.50
C ASN A 143 -8.88 4.26 5.80
N CYS A 144 -8.97 5.33 5.01
CA CYS A 144 -10.13 5.69 4.20
C CYS A 144 -9.70 6.37 2.88
N PRO A 145 -10.59 6.47 1.88
CA PRO A 145 -10.30 7.22 0.65
C PRO A 145 -9.89 8.67 0.91
N GLU A 146 -10.54 9.34 1.86
CA GLU A 146 -10.27 10.75 2.21
C GLU A 146 -8.84 10.98 2.70
N TRP A 147 -8.23 9.97 3.34
CA TRP A 147 -6.83 10.02 3.74
C TRP A 147 -5.92 10.18 2.52
N ILE A 148 -6.12 9.34 1.50
CA ILE A 148 -5.34 9.39 0.26
C ILE A 148 -5.64 10.69 -0.50
N LEU A 149 -6.90 11.14 -0.53
CA LEU A 149 -7.25 12.41 -1.17
C LEU A 149 -6.56 13.60 -0.50
N THR A 150 -6.43 13.58 0.83
CA THR A 150 -5.73 14.62 1.61
C THR A 150 -4.22 14.62 1.30
N GLU A 151 -3.62 13.43 1.24
CA GLU A 151 -2.23 13.27 0.84
C GLU A 151 -1.99 13.83 -0.57
N GLN A 152 -2.81 13.43 -1.55
CA GLN A 152 -2.69 13.90 -2.93
C GLN A 152 -2.95 15.41 -3.04
N ALA A 153 -3.81 15.97 -2.18
CA ALA A 153 -4.04 17.41 -2.11
C ALA A 153 -2.80 18.16 -1.63
N ALA A 154 -2.09 17.64 -0.63
CA ALA A 154 -0.83 18.21 -0.17
C ALA A 154 0.22 18.23 -1.29
N TYR A 155 0.36 17.13 -2.03
CA TYR A 155 1.28 17.05 -3.17
C TYR A 155 0.92 17.99 -4.32
N CYS A 156 -0.38 18.24 -4.56
CA CYS A 156 -0.82 19.20 -5.59
C CYS A 156 -0.35 20.65 -5.33
N TYR A 157 -0.06 21.00 -4.08
CA TYR A 157 0.25 22.37 -3.68
C TYR A 157 1.52 22.45 -2.84
N SER A 158 2.46 21.52 -3.04
CA SER A 158 3.78 21.51 -2.38
C SER A 158 3.72 21.62 -0.85
N MET A 159 2.69 21.06 -0.23
CA MET A 159 2.55 20.99 1.22
C MET A 159 3.07 19.64 1.72
N VAL A 160 3.51 19.58 2.98
CA VAL A 160 4.05 18.37 3.60
C VAL A 160 2.98 17.74 4.48
N LEU A 161 2.69 16.45 4.26
CA LEU A 161 1.79 15.68 5.12
C LEU A 161 2.54 15.09 6.32
N VAL A 162 1.94 15.18 7.51
CA VAL A 162 2.45 14.63 8.77
C VAL A 162 1.40 13.63 9.29
N PRO A 163 1.57 12.31 9.02
CA PRO A 163 0.60 11.31 9.45
C PRO A 163 0.72 11.01 10.96
N LEU A 164 -0.43 10.87 11.60
CA LEU A 164 -0.57 10.49 13.00
C LEU A 164 -1.44 9.24 13.10
N TYR A 165 -1.02 8.29 13.93
CA TYR A 165 -1.73 7.03 14.15
C TYR A 165 -2.23 6.95 15.59
N ASP A 166 -3.41 6.37 15.77
CA ASP A 166 -4.06 6.17 17.07
C ASP A 166 -3.25 5.26 18.02
N THR A 167 -2.59 4.26 17.44
CA THR A 167 -1.74 3.30 18.16
C THR A 167 -0.49 3.88 18.81
N LEU A 168 -0.08 5.11 18.45
CA LEU A 168 1.12 5.75 19.03
C LEU A 168 0.88 6.29 20.45
N GLY A 169 -0.38 6.53 20.81
CA GLY A 169 -0.74 7.19 22.07
C GLY A 169 -0.60 8.72 22.01
N PRO A 170 -1.27 9.42 22.94
CA PRO A 170 -1.42 10.88 22.89
C PRO A 170 -0.09 11.63 23.04
N ASP A 171 0.83 11.16 23.88
CA ASP A 171 2.12 11.82 24.13
C ASP A 171 3.00 11.82 22.88
N ALA A 172 3.05 10.70 22.16
CA ALA A 172 3.77 10.59 20.90
C ALA A 172 3.16 11.48 19.82
N CYS A 173 1.83 11.51 19.71
CA CYS A 173 1.14 12.40 18.78
C CYS A 173 1.43 13.88 19.08
N ALA A 174 1.37 14.29 20.34
CA ALA A 174 1.70 15.65 20.76
C ALA A 174 3.16 16.02 20.42
N PHE A 175 4.09 15.08 20.65
CA PHE A 175 5.48 15.25 20.28
C PHE A 175 5.65 15.44 18.76
N ILE A 176 5.01 14.61 17.94
CA ILE A 176 5.09 14.69 16.47
C ILE A 176 4.52 16.01 15.95
N ILE A 177 3.35 16.43 16.45
CA ILE A 177 2.72 17.71 16.06
C ILE A 177 3.67 18.87 16.35
N LYS A 178 4.29 18.87 17.55
CA LYS A 178 5.24 19.92 17.95
C LYS A 178 6.52 19.88 17.10
N GLN A 179 7.10 18.70 16.90
CA GLN A 179 8.35 18.53 16.16
C GLN A 179 8.16 18.85 14.66
N GLY A 180 7.05 18.43 14.08
CA GLY A 180 6.67 18.70 12.69
C GLY A 180 6.18 20.13 12.44
N LYS A 181 6.11 20.97 13.49
CA LYS A 181 5.57 22.33 13.42
C LYS A 181 4.23 22.36 12.68
N THR A 182 3.40 21.35 12.92
CA THR A 182 2.14 21.16 12.24
C THR A 182 1.18 22.29 12.61
N GLN A 183 0.73 23.03 11.60
CA GLN A 183 -0.14 24.20 11.82
C GLN A 183 -1.62 23.84 11.76
N TYR A 184 -1.97 22.81 10.99
CA TYR A 184 -3.33 22.36 10.76
C TYR A 184 -3.38 20.84 10.94
N LEU A 185 -4.41 20.34 11.62
CA LEU A 185 -4.65 18.91 11.82
C LEU A 185 -6.02 18.55 11.27
N PHE A 186 -6.06 17.68 10.27
CA PHE A 186 -7.29 17.08 9.78
C PHE A 186 -7.60 15.81 10.57
N LEU A 187 -8.79 15.77 11.17
CA LEU A 187 -9.35 14.60 11.82
C LEU A 187 -10.32 13.96 10.84
N LEU A 188 -10.05 12.74 10.39
CA LEU A 188 -10.97 12.01 9.52
C LEU A 188 -11.39 10.70 10.20
N GLY A 189 -12.69 10.48 10.25
CA GLY A 189 -13.30 9.34 10.92
C GLY A 189 -14.80 9.54 11.02
N LYS A 190 -15.55 8.45 11.17
CA LYS A 190 -16.94 8.56 11.63
C LYS A 190 -16.87 8.96 13.11
N ILE A 191 -17.36 10.16 13.45
CA ILE A 191 -17.73 10.49 14.82
C ILE A 191 -18.90 9.59 15.23
#